data_AF-A0A2T4V3L2-F1
#
_entry.id   AF-A0A2T4V3L2-F1
#
_cell.length_a   1.000
_cell.length_b   1.000
_cell.length_c   1.000
_cell.angle_alpha   90.00
_cell.angle_beta   90.00
_cell.angle_gamma   90.00
#
_symmetry.space_group_name_H-M   'P 1'
#
loop_
_entity.id
_entity.type
_entity.pdbx_description
1 polymer ?
#
loop_
_entity_poly.entity_id
_entity_poly.type
_entity_poly.pdbx_seq_one_letter_code
_entity_poly.pdbx_strand_id
1 'polypeptide(L)'
;MRFIPFAILAGAAAWLASRWDSLPERWVIHWGPGGVPNGYASKTFGGVFGPLLFAAALAVFLELIAELTERITRARRMPRLARAYGNFVRWVSIAVVASIAAVTVLLPSSTPPSPRLILGMILGSIVLALVAGGLGLASAVREMTAKGESLPKGYGPLLYRNPEDPRLLVPKLSGVGWTLNFAHRSAWLLLALLLLPVLVALIIAFAAAR
;
A
#
# COMPACT_ATOMS: atom_id res chain seq x y z
N MET A 1 5.66 10.80 9.99
CA MET A 1 5.06 9.72 9.16
C MET A 1 4.03 8.90 9.91
N ARG A 2 4.35 8.35 11.08
CA ARG A 2 3.43 7.53 11.90
C ARG A 2 2.01 8.09 12.07
N PHE A 3 1.89 9.38 12.41
CA PHE A 3 0.58 9.99 12.69
C PHE A 3 -0.16 10.53 11.45
N ILE A 4 0.49 10.55 10.28
CA ILE A 4 -0.08 11.13 9.06
C ILE A 4 -1.36 10.39 8.62
N PRO A 5 -1.42 9.04 8.61
CA PRO A 5 -2.66 8.33 8.27
C PRO A 5 -3.85 8.74 9.15
N PHE A 6 -3.64 8.90 10.46
CA PHE A 6 -4.69 9.28 11.39
C PHE A 6 -5.16 10.72 11.19
N ALA A 7 -4.25 11.64 10.88
CA ALA A 7 -4.60 13.02 10.53
C ALA A 7 -5.45 13.08 9.24
N ILE A 8 -5.10 12.28 8.22
CA ILE A 8 -5.88 12.15 6.98
C ILE A 8 -7.30 11.64 7.29
N LEU A 9 -7.41 10.60 8.11
CA LEU A 9 -8.70 10.01 8.48
C LEU A 9 -9.55 10.97 9.31
N ALA A 10 -8.95 11.67 10.27
CA ALA A 10 -9.64 12.69 11.05
C ALA A 10 -10.14 13.83 10.17
N GLY A 11 -9.33 14.29 9.22
CA GLY A 11 -9.73 15.32 8.25
C GLY A 11 -10.89 14.86 7.36
N ALA A 12 -10.82 13.63 6.84
CA ALA A 12 -11.90 13.06 6.03
C ALA A 12 -13.20 12.89 6.82
N ALA A 13 -13.11 12.41 8.07
CA ALA A 13 -14.26 12.24 8.96
C ALA A 13 -14.90 13.60 9.30
N ALA A 14 -14.08 14.60 9.65
CA ALA A 14 -14.56 15.95 9.93
C ALA A 14 -15.24 16.59 8.71
N TRP A 15 -14.68 16.40 7.52
CA TRP A 15 -15.25 16.90 6.27
C TRP A 15 -16.61 16.26 5.95
N LEU A 16 -16.75 14.95 6.16
CA LEU A 16 -18.01 14.22 5.94
C LEU A 16 -19.06 14.62 6.98
N ALA A 17 -18.66 14.74 8.26
CA ALA A 17 -19.53 15.16 9.33
C ALA A 17 -20.04 16.60 9.11
N SER A 18 -19.18 17.52 8.66
CA SER A 18 -19.57 18.91 8.38
C SER A 18 -20.52 19.05 7.18
N ARG A 19 -20.67 18.00 6.38
CA ARG A 19 -21.54 17.96 5.19
C ARG A 19 -22.66 16.95 5.31
N TRP A 20 -22.89 16.38 6.51
CA TRP A 20 -23.82 15.29 6.72
C TRP A 20 -25.18 15.53 6.05
N ASP A 21 -25.79 16.69 6.28
CA ASP A 21 -27.12 17.01 5.74
C ASP A 21 -27.14 17.07 4.20
N SER A 22 -26.04 17.47 3.57
CA SER A 22 -25.91 17.55 2.12
C SER A 22 -25.59 16.20 1.44
N LEU A 23 -25.20 15.17 2.19
CA LEU A 23 -24.91 13.86 1.61
C LEU A 23 -26.20 13.22 1.07
N PRO A 24 -26.16 12.58 -0.12
CA PRO A 24 -27.31 11.90 -0.69
C PRO A 24 -27.70 10.68 0.15
N GLU A 25 -28.97 10.30 0.09
CA GLU A 25 -29.48 9.11 0.80
C GLU A 25 -28.78 7.82 0.36
N ARG A 26 -28.33 7.74 -0.90
CA ARG A 26 -27.59 6.60 -1.47
C ARG A 26 -26.55 7.05 -2.48
N TRP A 27 -25.45 6.31 -2.60
CA TRP A 27 -24.39 6.55 -3.59
C TRP A 27 -23.78 5.23 -4.09
N VAL A 28 -23.11 5.30 -5.23
CA VAL A 28 -22.47 4.14 -5.88
C VAL A 28 -21.19 3.76 -5.14
N ILE A 29 -21.00 2.46 -4.92
CA ILE A 29 -19.77 1.89 -4.33
C ILE A 29 -19.18 0.76 -5.17
N HIS A 30 -19.93 0.26 -6.16
CA HIS A 30 -19.48 -0.82 -7.03
C HIS A 30 -20.04 -0.66 -8.45
N TRP A 31 -19.22 -1.07 -9.41
CA TRP A 31 -19.52 -1.02 -10.83
C TRP A 31 -19.31 -2.40 -11.45
N GLY A 32 -20.26 -2.80 -12.29
CA GLY A 32 -20.15 -3.97 -13.15
C GLY A 32 -19.37 -3.68 -14.44
N PRO A 33 -19.39 -4.63 -15.39
CA PRO A 33 -18.82 -4.44 -16.72
C PRO A 33 -19.32 -3.16 -17.40
N GLY A 34 -18.48 -2.50 -18.19
CA GLY A 34 -18.82 -1.24 -18.86
C GLY A 34 -18.87 -0.02 -17.92
N GLY A 35 -18.50 -0.19 -16.63
CA GLY A 35 -18.59 0.89 -15.66
C GLY A 35 -20.02 1.21 -15.24
N VAL A 36 -20.94 0.26 -15.36
CA VAL A 36 -22.35 0.44 -14.96
C VAL A 36 -22.47 0.23 -13.44
N PRO A 37 -23.00 1.21 -12.68
CA PRO A 37 -23.26 1.04 -11.25
C PRO A 37 -24.19 -0.13 -10.95
N ASN A 38 -23.76 -1.05 -10.08
CA ASN A 38 -24.59 -2.18 -9.64
C ASN A 38 -24.50 -2.46 -8.12
N GLY A 39 -23.79 -1.64 -7.36
CA GLY A 39 -23.77 -1.71 -5.89
C GLY A 39 -23.77 -0.32 -5.26
N TYR A 40 -24.51 -0.19 -4.15
CA TYR A 40 -24.83 1.09 -3.54
C TYR A 40 -24.71 1.03 -2.01
N ALA A 41 -24.21 2.10 -1.42
CA ALA A 41 -24.29 2.36 0.02
C ALA A 41 -25.48 3.29 0.32
N SER A 42 -25.86 3.35 1.60
CA SER A 42 -26.89 4.26 2.11
C SER A 42 -26.34 5.15 3.21
N LYS A 43 -26.92 6.35 3.36
CA LYS A 43 -26.58 7.35 4.36
C LYS A 43 -26.91 6.87 5.77
N THR A 44 -25.97 6.11 6.31
CA THR A 44 -25.98 5.62 7.69
C THR A 44 -24.61 5.92 8.29
N PHE A 45 -24.53 5.96 9.61
CA PHE A 45 -23.23 6.13 10.28
C PHE A 45 -22.21 5.09 9.78
N GLY A 46 -22.63 3.82 9.70
CA GLY A 46 -21.78 2.74 9.18
C GLY A 46 -21.43 2.90 7.69
N GLY A 47 -22.37 3.35 6.85
CA GLY A 47 -22.13 3.57 5.42
C GLY A 47 -21.13 4.69 5.15
N VAL A 48 -21.18 5.79 5.92
CA VAL A 48 -20.30 6.95 5.76
C VAL A 48 -18.94 6.75 6.44
N PHE A 49 -18.94 6.31 7.69
CA PHE A 49 -17.72 6.27 8.52
C PHE A 49 -17.09 4.87 8.63
N GLY A 50 -17.81 3.80 8.30
CA GLY A 50 -17.30 2.43 8.36
C GLY A 50 -15.99 2.23 7.60
N PRO A 51 -15.86 2.71 6.34
CA PRO A 51 -14.58 2.62 5.62
C PRO A 51 -13.42 3.36 6.29
N LEU A 52 -13.69 4.49 6.96
CA LEU A 52 -12.66 5.24 7.70
C LEU A 52 -12.25 4.51 8.99
N LEU A 53 -13.20 3.88 9.69
CA LEU A 53 -12.91 3.05 10.87
C LEU A 53 -12.07 1.82 10.48
N PHE A 54 -12.41 1.18 9.37
CA PHE A 54 -11.60 0.10 8.79
C PHE A 54 -10.19 0.57 8.45
N ALA A 55 -10.07 1.72 7.78
CA ALA A 55 -8.77 2.31 7.45
C ALA A 55 -7.97 2.70 8.71
N ALA A 56 -8.62 3.12 9.79
CA ALA A 56 -7.97 3.39 11.07
C ALA A 56 -7.39 2.10 11.69
N ALA A 57 -8.18 1.01 11.71
CA ALA A 57 -7.70 -0.30 12.17
C ALA A 57 -6.52 -0.80 11.32
N LEU A 58 -6.61 -0.65 10.00
CA LEU A 58 -5.53 -0.99 9.08
C LEU A 58 -4.28 -0.12 9.30
N ALA A 59 -4.43 1.17 9.57
CA ALA A 59 -3.33 2.07 9.89
C ALA A 59 -2.59 1.63 11.17
N VAL A 60 -3.33 1.25 12.22
CA VAL A 60 -2.75 0.68 13.44
C VAL A 60 -1.99 -0.61 13.12
N PHE A 61 -2.61 -1.53 12.39
CA PHE A 61 -1.97 -2.79 12.01
C PHE A 61 -0.66 -2.59 11.23
N LEU A 62 -0.64 -1.68 10.26
CA LEU A 62 0.56 -1.37 9.47
C LEU A 62 1.63 -0.66 10.30
N GLU A 63 1.27 0.20 11.26
CA GLU A 63 2.24 0.79 12.19
C GLU A 63 2.84 -0.28 13.11
N LEU A 64 2.06 -1.25 13.58
CA LEU A 64 2.57 -2.39 14.35
C LEU A 64 3.60 -3.19 13.53
N ILE A 65 3.34 -3.41 12.24
CA ILE A 65 4.29 -4.06 11.33
C ILE A 65 5.55 -3.20 11.15
N ALA A 66 5.41 -1.89 10.98
CA ALA A 66 6.54 -0.98 10.85
C ALA A 66 7.42 -0.99 12.11
N GLU A 67 6.80 -0.92 13.30
CA GLU A 67 7.50 -1.01 14.58
C GLU A 67 8.20 -2.36 14.76
N LEU A 68 7.52 -3.47 14.48
CA LEU A 68 8.11 -4.81 14.60
C LEU A 68 9.30 -4.97 13.66
N THR A 69 9.15 -4.52 12.42
CA THR A 69 10.22 -4.53 11.41
C THR A 69 11.43 -3.74 11.88
N GLU A 70 11.20 -2.54 12.42
CA GLU A 70 12.25 -1.72 12.97
C GLU A 70 12.94 -2.36 14.19
N ARG A 71 12.16 -2.88 15.16
CA ARG A 71 12.69 -3.50 16.38
C ARG A 71 13.62 -4.67 16.05
N ILE A 72 13.18 -5.57 15.17
CA ILE A 72 13.96 -6.76 14.78
C ILE A 72 15.21 -6.35 13.99
N THR A 73 15.07 -5.43 13.05
CA THR A 73 16.21 -4.99 12.23
C THR A 73 17.24 -4.20 13.05
N ARG A 74 16.79 -3.44 14.06
CA ARG A 74 17.68 -2.80 15.06
C ARG A 74 18.41 -3.85 15.91
N ALA A 75 17.74 -4.90 16.35
CA ALA A 75 18.35 -5.99 17.11
C ALA A 75 19.47 -6.71 16.31
N ARG A 76 19.37 -6.71 14.98
CA ARG A 76 20.42 -7.19 14.05
C ARG A 76 21.54 -6.17 13.80
N ARG A 77 21.63 -5.09 14.61
CA ARG A 77 22.62 -4.01 14.52
C ARG A 77 22.61 -3.23 13.19
N MET A 78 21.45 -3.13 12.53
CA MET A 78 21.29 -2.35 11.28
C MET A 78 20.29 -1.18 11.44
N PRO A 79 20.57 -0.16 12.29
CA PRO A 79 19.59 0.86 12.67
C PRO A 79 19.15 1.79 11.53
N ARG A 80 20.03 2.08 10.55
CA ARG A 80 19.66 2.89 9.37
C ARG A 80 18.66 2.15 8.49
N LEU A 81 18.97 0.89 8.21
CA LEU A 81 18.12 0.01 7.43
C LEU A 81 16.78 -0.25 8.14
N ALA A 82 16.80 -0.41 9.46
CA ALA A 82 15.59 -0.54 10.28
C ALA A 82 14.62 0.63 10.05
N ARG A 83 15.09 1.88 10.21
CA ARG A 83 14.26 3.07 9.97
C ARG A 83 13.77 3.15 8.53
N ALA A 84 14.62 2.82 7.56
CA ALA A 84 14.24 2.87 6.15
C ALA A 84 13.13 1.86 5.81
N TYR A 85 13.21 0.62 6.31
CA TYR A 85 12.13 -0.37 6.15
C TYR A 85 10.86 0.03 6.90
N GLY A 86 10.97 0.57 8.13
CA GLY A 86 9.82 1.12 8.85
C GLY A 86 9.13 2.23 8.06
N ASN A 87 9.90 3.17 7.51
CA ASN A 87 9.39 4.26 6.68
C ASN A 87 8.81 3.76 5.35
N PHE A 88 9.38 2.70 4.76
CA PHE A 88 8.79 2.05 3.59
C PHE A 88 7.36 1.58 3.88
N VAL A 89 7.15 0.85 4.99
CA VAL A 89 5.82 0.42 5.41
C VAL A 89 4.90 1.61 5.67
N ARG A 90 5.39 2.68 6.28
CA ARG A 90 4.59 3.90 6.54
C ARG A 90 4.21 4.65 5.27
N TRP A 91 5.05 4.69 4.24
CA TRP A 91 4.68 5.24 2.94
C TRP A 91 3.52 4.45 2.31
N VAL A 92 3.59 3.12 2.34
CA VAL A 92 2.50 2.26 1.87
C VAL A 92 1.24 2.50 2.70
N SER A 93 1.35 2.59 4.03
CA SER A 93 0.23 2.90 4.91
C SER A 93 -0.42 4.25 4.57
N ILE A 94 0.37 5.30 4.36
CA ILE A 94 -0.15 6.62 3.95
C ILE A 94 -0.90 6.51 2.63
N ALA A 95 -0.35 5.84 1.61
CA ALA A 95 -1.02 5.72 0.31
C ALA A 95 -2.33 4.93 0.38
N VAL A 96 -2.35 3.80 1.10
CA VAL A 96 -3.57 3.00 1.28
C VAL A 96 -4.63 3.78 2.05
N VAL A 97 -4.27 4.42 3.16
CA VAL A 97 -5.21 5.18 4.00
C VAL A 97 -5.70 6.43 3.27
N ALA A 98 -4.82 7.15 2.58
CA ALA A 98 -5.20 8.30 1.76
C ALA A 98 -6.15 7.88 0.64
N SER A 99 -5.91 6.73 0.00
CA SER A 99 -6.81 6.19 -1.02
C SER A 99 -8.19 5.88 -0.46
N ILE A 100 -8.28 5.17 0.67
CA ILE A 100 -9.57 4.85 1.29
C ILE A 100 -10.29 6.12 1.73
N ALA A 101 -9.59 7.05 2.37
CA ALA A 101 -10.15 8.33 2.80
C ALA A 101 -10.67 9.16 1.62
N ALA A 102 -9.87 9.27 0.55
CA ALA A 102 -10.24 10.00 -0.66
C ALA A 102 -11.47 9.37 -1.33
N VAL A 103 -11.52 8.05 -1.47
CA VAL A 103 -12.70 7.34 -2.03
C VAL A 103 -13.92 7.56 -1.14
N THR A 104 -13.78 7.41 0.18
CA THR A 104 -14.90 7.59 1.14
C THR A 104 -15.48 9.01 1.06
N VAL A 105 -14.64 10.02 0.86
CA VAL A 105 -15.08 11.41 0.65
C VAL A 105 -15.68 11.59 -0.73
N LEU A 106 -15.05 11.06 -1.78
CA LEU A 106 -15.42 11.30 -3.18
C LEU A 106 -16.78 10.70 -3.53
N LEU A 107 -17.03 9.44 -3.15
CA LEU A 107 -18.21 8.68 -3.59
C LEU A 107 -19.57 9.35 -3.28
N PRO A 108 -19.83 9.84 -2.05
CA PRO A 108 -21.09 10.51 -1.76
C PRO A 108 -21.12 11.99 -2.21
N SER A 109 -20.01 12.54 -2.69
CA SER A 109 -19.84 14.00 -2.85
C SER A 109 -19.73 14.48 -4.29
N SER A 110 -19.72 13.56 -5.25
CA SER A 110 -19.69 13.87 -6.68
C SER A 110 -20.78 13.10 -7.42
N THR A 111 -21.12 13.54 -8.63
CA THR A 111 -21.73 12.61 -9.60
C THR A 111 -20.83 11.38 -9.73
N PRO A 112 -21.38 10.15 -9.87
CA PRO A 112 -20.61 8.94 -9.65
C PRO A 112 -19.28 8.98 -10.39
N PRO A 113 -18.14 8.99 -9.67
CA PRO A 113 -16.84 9.14 -10.30
C PRO A 113 -16.57 7.92 -11.19
N SER A 114 -15.86 8.13 -12.30
CA SER A 114 -15.52 7.00 -13.16
C SER A 114 -14.65 5.98 -12.40
N PRO A 115 -14.90 4.67 -12.52
CA PRO A 115 -14.07 3.64 -11.88
C PRO A 115 -12.59 3.75 -12.25
N ARG A 116 -12.32 4.22 -13.48
CA ARG A 116 -10.96 4.47 -13.99
C ARG A 116 -10.23 5.56 -13.21
N LEU A 117 -10.92 6.63 -12.82
CA LEU A 117 -10.35 7.69 -11.99
C LEU A 117 -9.98 7.16 -10.61
N ILE A 118 -10.90 6.43 -9.96
CA ILE A 118 -10.64 5.81 -8.64
C ILE A 118 -9.43 4.88 -8.72
N LEU A 119 -9.41 4.00 -9.71
CA LEU A 119 -8.31 3.05 -9.92
C LEU A 119 -6.99 3.76 -10.20
N GLY A 120 -6.99 4.79 -11.04
CA GLY A 120 -5.80 5.61 -11.33
C GLY A 120 -5.27 6.32 -10.09
N MET A 121 -6.15 6.87 -9.24
CA MET A 121 -5.76 7.50 -7.98
C MET A 121 -5.15 6.49 -7.00
N ILE A 122 -5.78 5.32 -6.83
CA ILE A 122 -5.28 4.25 -5.97
C ILE A 122 -3.91 3.78 -6.46
N LEU A 123 -3.81 3.37 -7.73
CA LEU A 123 -2.56 2.87 -8.31
C LEU A 123 -1.46 3.94 -8.27
N GLY A 124 -1.79 5.18 -8.62
CA GLY A 124 -0.86 6.31 -8.59
C GLY A 124 -0.30 6.55 -7.19
N SER A 125 -1.15 6.53 -6.16
CA SER A 125 -0.70 6.70 -4.77
C SER A 125 0.19 5.55 -4.30
N ILE A 126 -0.13 4.29 -4.67
CA ILE A 126 0.67 3.11 -4.33
C ILE A 126 2.02 3.18 -5.03
N VAL A 127 2.06 3.49 -6.34
CA VAL A 127 3.32 3.65 -7.09
C VAL A 127 4.18 4.73 -6.45
N LEU A 128 3.60 5.89 -6.12
CA LEU A 128 4.32 6.97 -5.47
C LEU A 128 4.90 6.54 -4.12
N ALA A 129 4.13 5.82 -3.30
CA ALA A 129 4.61 5.29 -2.02
C ALA A 129 5.75 4.27 -2.18
N LEU A 130 5.63 3.36 -3.14
CA LEU A 130 6.67 2.36 -3.44
C LEU A 130 7.96 3.03 -3.91
N VAL A 131 7.86 4.07 -4.76
CA VAL A 131 9.01 4.87 -5.21
C VAL A 131 9.62 5.63 -4.04
N ALA A 132 8.82 6.39 -3.28
CA ALA A 132 9.32 7.18 -2.14
C ALA A 132 9.99 6.30 -1.07
N GLY A 133 9.37 5.17 -0.72
CA GLY A 133 9.93 4.19 0.19
C GLY A 133 11.20 3.53 -0.36
N GLY A 134 11.18 3.13 -1.64
CA GLY A 134 12.30 2.48 -2.31
C GLY A 134 13.52 3.40 -2.43
N LEU A 135 13.31 4.68 -2.73
CA LEU A 135 14.36 5.70 -2.71
C LEU A 135 14.95 5.87 -1.31
N GLY A 136 14.10 5.88 -0.27
CA GLY A 136 14.54 5.91 1.12
C GLY A 136 15.41 4.70 1.51
N LEU A 137 15.03 3.50 1.08
CA LEU A 137 15.82 2.28 1.25
C LEU A 137 17.15 2.35 0.49
N ALA A 138 17.12 2.77 -0.77
CA ALA A 138 18.32 2.90 -1.57
C ALA A 138 19.30 3.93 -0.97
N SER A 139 18.80 5.05 -0.44
CA SER A 139 19.60 6.04 0.28
C SER A 139 20.24 5.44 1.54
N ALA A 140 19.47 4.70 2.34
CA ALA A 140 20.00 4.06 3.54
C ALA A 140 21.11 3.05 3.23
N VAL A 141 20.96 2.27 2.16
CA VAL A 141 21.99 1.32 1.71
C VAL A 141 23.24 2.07 1.21
N ARG A 142 23.07 3.14 0.41
CA ARG A 142 24.20 3.97 -0.04
C ARG A 142 24.99 4.56 1.12
N GLU A 143 24.31 5.07 2.15
CA GLU A 143 24.95 5.60 3.35
C GLU A 143 25.71 4.54 4.15
N MET A 144 25.19 3.32 4.22
CA MET A 144 25.90 2.20 4.84
C MET A 144 27.18 1.88 4.06
N THR A 145 27.10 1.72 2.75
CA THR A 145 28.26 1.46 1.88
C THR A 145 29.32 2.55 1.99
N ALA A 146 28.91 3.81 2.04
CA ALA A 146 29.82 4.95 2.21
C ALA A 146 30.59 4.92 3.54
N LYS A 147 30.06 4.22 4.57
CA LYS A 147 30.71 4.04 5.87
C LYS A 147 31.48 2.72 5.99
N GLY A 148 31.66 2.01 4.88
CA GLY A 148 32.31 0.70 4.85
C GLY A 148 31.43 -0.45 5.36
N GLU A 149 30.15 -0.20 5.61
CA GLU A 149 29.18 -1.25 5.95
C GLU A 149 28.58 -1.83 4.67
N SER A 150 28.55 -3.15 4.49
CA SER A 150 27.92 -3.78 3.33
C SER A 150 26.75 -4.68 3.72
N LEU A 151 25.80 -4.82 2.82
CA LEU A 151 24.76 -5.83 2.97
C LEU A 151 25.34 -7.23 2.71
N PRO A 152 24.79 -8.28 3.33
CA PRO A 152 25.18 -9.64 3.00
C PRO A 152 24.98 -9.93 1.50
N LYS A 153 25.83 -10.81 0.93
CA LYS A 153 25.82 -11.15 -0.50
C LYS A 153 24.41 -11.50 -0.99
N GLY A 154 24.02 -10.89 -2.10
CA GLY A 154 22.73 -11.11 -2.76
C GLY A 154 21.58 -10.26 -2.22
N TYR A 155 21.71 -9.57 -1.09
CA TYR A 155 20.67 -8.67 -0.60
C TYR A 155 20.80 -7.29 -1.23
N GLY A 156 19.78 -6.87 -1.97
CA GLY A 156 19.58 -5.50 -2.39
C GLY A 156 18.65 -4.72 -1.43
N PRO A 157 18.32 -3.46 -1.75
CA PRO A 157 17.42 -2.64 -0.94
C PRO A 157 16.00 -3.20 -0.81
N LEU A 158 15.53 -3.97 -1.80
CA LEU A 158 14.17 -4.52 -1.86
C LEU A 158 14.12 -6.02 -2.21
N LEU A 159 15.05 -6.52 -3.02
CA LEU A 159 15.03 -7.87 -3.56
C LEU A 159 16.30 -8.64 -3.18
N TYR A 160 16.17 -9.96 -3.07
CA TYR A 160 17.30 -10.88 -2.93
C TYR A 160 17.57 -11.57 -4.27
N ARG A 161 18.84 -11.60 -4.68
CA ARG A 161 19.29 -12.29 -5.90
C ARG A 161 20.69 -12.85 -5.70
N ASN A 162 20.79 -14.17 -5.57
CA ASN A 162 22.07 -14.88 -5.50
C ASN A 162 21.98 -16.22 -6.26
N PRO A 163 22.63 -16.36 -7.44
CA PRO A 163 22.65 -17.61 -8.20
C PRO A 163 23.35 -18.77 -7.47
N GLU A 164 24.26 -18.46 -6.54
CA GLU A 164 24.97 -19.48 -5.76
C GLU A 164 24.13 -20.02 -4.58
N ASP A 165 23.04 -19.35 -4.21
CA ASP A 165 22.11 -19.85 -3.19
C ASP A 165 21.00 -20.67 -3.87
N PRO A 166 20.97 -22.02 -3.68
CA PRO A 166 20.00 -22.87 -4.34
C PRO A 166 18.57 -22.70 -3.79
N ARG A 167 18.38 -21.99 -2.67
CA ARG A 167 17.07 -21.84 -2.03
C ARG A 167 16.21 -20.85 -2.79
N LEU A 168 14.95 -21.21 -3.01
CA LEU A 168 13.93 -20.32 -3.56
C LEU A 168 13.43 -19.31 -2.52
N LEU A 169 13.23 -19.76 -1.28
CA LEU A 169 12.83 -18.91 -0.15
C LEU A 169 14.02 -18.72 0.78
N VAL A 170 14.35 -17.45 1.04
CA VAL A 170 15.43 -17.06 1.96
C VAL A 170 14.88 -16.14 3.05
N PRO A 171 15.42 -16.17 4.28
CA PRO A 171 15.00 -15.24 5.33
C PRO A 171 15.15 -13.78 4.88
N LYS A 172 14.21 -12.92 5.26
CA LYS A 172 14.35 -11.47 5.01
C LYS A 172 15.50 -10.89 5.83
N LEU A 173 16.20 -9.94 5.23
CA LEU A 173 17.23 -9.15 5.92
C LEU A 173 16.64 -8.28 7.03
N SER A 174 15.43 -7.76 6.83
CA SER A 174 14.69 -6.92 7.77
C SER A 174 13.37 -7.56 8.21
N GLY A 175 12.97 -7.27 9.45
CA GLY A 175 11.72 -7.75 10.02
C GLY A 175 11.62 -9.28 10.09
N VAL A 176 10.39 -9.79 9.95
CA VAL A 176 10.05 -11.22 10.01
C VAL A 176 9.71 -11.76 8.63
N GLY A 177 10.06 -13.02 8.39
CA GLY A 177 9.57 -13.82 7.28
C GLY A 177 10.62 -14.10 6.20
N TRP A 178 10.14 -14.49 5.02
CA TRP A 178 10.96 -14.92 3.90
C TRP A 178 10.73 -14.04 2.67
N THR A 179 11.73 -14.02 1.79
CA THR A 179 11.66 -13.41 0.45
C THR A 179 12.06 -14.44 -0.59
N LEU A 180 11.75 -14.15 -1.86
CA LEU A 180 12.14 -14.99 -2.98
C LEU A 180 13.56 -14.66 -3.45
N ASN A 181 14.30 -15.68 -3.85
CA ASN A 181 15.55 -15.52 -4.57
C ASN A 181 15.28 -15.37 -6.08
N PHE A 182 15.34 -14.12 -6.56
CA PHE A 182 15.09 -13.76 -7.94
C PHE A 182 16.22 -14.16 -8.92
N ALA A 183 17.22 -14.92 -8.45
CA ALA A 183 18.13 -15.62 -9.36
C ALA A 183 17.47 -16.82 -10.04
N HIS A 184 16.39 -17.37 -9.46
CA HIS A 184 15.68 -18.54 -9.97
C HIS A 184 14.47 -18.16 -10.83
N ARG A 185 14.28 -18.87 -11.95
CA ARG A 185 13.11 -18.66 -12.84
C ARG A 185 11.77 -18.90 -12.12
N SER A 186 11.74 -19.84 -11.18
CA SER A 186 10.55 -20.14 -10.37
C SER A 186 10.08 -18.94 -9.53
N ALA A 187 10.99 -18.09 -9.04
CA ALA A 187 10.60 -16.87 -8.32
C ALA A 187 9.80 -15.91 -9.20
N TRP A 188 10.20 -15.77 -10.48
CA TRP A 188 9.50 -14.94 -11.45
C TRP A 188 8.15 -15.53 -11.87
N LEU A 189 8.05 -16.85 -12.01
CA LEU A 189 6.78 -17.53 -12.29
C LEU A 189 5.79 -17.37 -11.13
N LEU A 190 6.25 -17.52 -9.88
CA LEU A 190 5.42 -17.27 -8.69
C LEU A 190 4.96 -15.82 -8.62
N LEU A 191 5.84 -14.85 -8.92
CA LEU A 191 5.47 -13.45 -8.97
C LEU A 191 4.43 -13.17 -10.07
N ALA A 192 4.64 -13.72 -11.27
CA ALA A 192 3.70 -13.58 -12.38
C ALA A 192 2.33 -14.18 -12.04
N LEU A 193 2.30 -15.36 -11.43
CA LEU A 193 1.07 -16.01 -10.97
C LEU A 193 0.31 -15.17 -9.95
N LEU A 194 1.03 -14.54 -9.00
CA LEU A 194 0.43 -13.67 -7.99
C LEU A 194 -0.14 -12.37 -8.60
N LEU A 195 0.54 -11.81 -9.60
CA LEU A 195 0.12 -10.56 -10.24
C LEU A 195 -0.93 -10.78 -11.35
N LEU A 196 -1.08 -12.00 -11.85
CA LEU A 196 -1.99 -12.31 -12.96
C LEU A 196 -3.45 -11.93 -12.68
N PRO A 197 -4.07 -12.25 -11.53
CA PRO A 197 -5.46 -11.86 -11.26
C PRO A 197 -5.65 -10.34 -11.23
N VAL A 198 -4.66 -9.61 -10.69
CA VAL A 198 -4.67 -8.14 -10.67
C VAL A 198 -4.59 -7.60 -12.10
N LEU A 199 -3.68 -8.12 -12.91
CA LEU A 199 -3.54 -7.72 -14.31
C LEU A 199 -4.82 -7.99 -15.11
N VAL A 200 -5.44 -9.16 -14.94
CA VAL A 200 -6.72 -9.51 -15.59
C VAL A 200 -7.82 -8.54 -15.16
N ALA A 201 -7.93 -8.23 -13.86
CA ALA A 201 -8.91 -7.27 -13.36
C ALA A 201 -8.70 -5.87 -13.94
N LEU A 202 -7.45 -5.40 -14.05
CA LEU A 202 -7.11 -4.13 -14.69
C LEU A 202 -7.49 -4.15 -16.17
N ILE A 203 -7.15 -5.21 -16.91
CA ILE A 203 -7.50 -5.33 -18.33
C ILE A 203 -9.01 -5.25 -18.50
N ILE A 204 -9.79 -5.98 -17.72
CA ILE A 204 -11.27 -5.91 -17.78
C ILE A 204 -11.76 -4.48 -17.50
N ALA A 205 -11.22 -3.84 -16.46
CA ALA A 205 -11.60 -2.48 -16.07
C ALA A 205 -11.29 -1.42 -17.15
N PHE A 206 -10.23 -1.61 -17.94
CA PHE A 206 -9.82 -0.66 -18.99
C PHE A 206 -10.26 -1.05 -20.41
N ALA A 207 -10.48 -2.33 -20.71
CA ALA A 207 -10.92 -2.83 -22.01
C ALA A 207 -12.44 -2.73 -22.21
N ALA A 208 -13.23 -2.88 -21.14
CA ALA A 208 -14.69 -2.73 -21.19
C ALA A 208 -15.17 -1.27 -21.37
N ALA A 209 -14.25 -0.33 -21.61
CA ALA A 209 -14.50 1.10 -21.70
C ALA A 209 -14.34 1.68 -23.13
N ARG A 210 -14.42 0.82 -24.16
CA ARG A 210 -14.54 1.21 -25.57
C ARG A 210 -15.99 1.18 -26.00
#